data_AF-A0A397TVD8-F1
#
_entry.id   AF-A0A397TVD8-F1
#
_cell.length_a   1.000
_cell.length_b   1.000
_cell.length_c   1.000
_cell.angle_alpha   90.00
_cell.angle_beta   90.00
_cell.angle_gamma   90.00
#
_symmetry.space_group_name_H-M   'P 1'
#
loop_
_entity.id
_entity.type
_entity.pdbx_description
1 polymer ?
#
loop_
_entity_poly.entity_id
_entity_poly.type
_entity_poly.pdbx_seq_one_letter_code
_entity_poly.pdbx_strand_id
1 'polypeptide(L)'
;MSNKQINSNEDTWNLSVLGKITLISIILQAIVITILEAFVIYFHVNFVSQYKLNPIGEGISEADLIYHAIFGISLFFQVLLVIDALRHRNSVQIVALVIFNLLSLAYAGIQLFQHQILEVLVTLNATYSPTNPIFSQDDMDAPKYYYELMMIPLEHTIFGLICVFSVYLAFMSYMLTKEFGWKNYKIYTANPQVRNALLILTILQTLIKMDVFFIGSYALQLIPSQKIGYYSSVIEIALVFFFGTFMLLMAWFSVSMEMKYLLLSVINLYSVSLIYWAFRFITINLPTQSGFDPYEFTRRFLTFFLVVTFVLVLITVHYSIICFRNMMRGIYIFAVYGRPENEAAGGSPSSDTDNLESSKHISKKENAIRQHQILIRQQHDNAVLV
;
A
#
# COMPACT_ATOMS: atom_id res chain seq x y z
N MET A 1 -51.22 -19.19 -11.74
CA MET A 1 -50.07 -18.52 -12.40
C MET A 1 -49.09 -18.14 -11.31
N SER A 2 -47.99 -18.88 -11.22
CA SER A 2 -47.01 -18.80 -10.13
C SER A 2 -46.15 -17.55 -10.30
N ASN A 3 -46.18 -16.70 -9.27
CA ASN A 3 -45.36 -15.50 -9.16
C ASN A 3 -43.92 -15.95 -8.94
N LYS A 4 -43.09 -15.84 -9.98
CA LYS A 4 -41.65 -16.11 -9.90
C LYS A 4 -41.03 -14.99 -9.06
N GLN A 5 -40.89 -15.22 -7.76
CA GLN A 5 -39.96 -14.47 -6.90
C GLN A 5 -38.59 -14.53 -7.57
N ILE A 6 -38.20 -13.42 -8.18
CA ILE A 6 -36.83 -13.18 -8.61
C ILE A 6 -36.03 -13.07 -7.31
N ASN A 7 -35.26 -14.11 -7.00
CA ASN A 7 -34.30 -14.09 -5.92
C ASN A 7 -33.34 -12.92 -6.13
N SER A 8 -33.53 -11.84 -5.37
CA SER A 8 -32.68 -10.64 -5.33
C SER A 8 -31.35 -10.88 -4.60
N ASN A 9 -30.83 -12.11 -4.62
CA ASN A 9 -29.62 -12.52 -3.89
C ASN A 9 -28.48 -13.00 -4.81
N GLU A 10 -28.61 -12.88 -6.14
CA GLU A 10 -27.59 -13.28 -7.13
C GLU A 10 -26.67 -12.15 -7.63
N ASP A 11 -26.71 -10.95 -7.05
CA ASP A 11 -25.75 -9.88 -7.36
C ASP A 11 -24.47 -9.95 -6.50
N THR A 12 -24.09 -11.15 -6.08
CA THR A 12 -22.86 -11.39 -5.30
C THR A 12 -21.68 -11.63 -6.25
N TRP A 13 -20.89 -10.59 -6.50
CA TRP A 13 -19.55 -10.68 -7.10
C TRP A 13 -19.47 -11.39 -8.46
N ASN A 14 -20.15 -10.86 -9.48
CA ASN A 14 -19.91 -11.25 -10.88
C ASN A 14 -18.56 -10.72 -11.39
N LEU A 15 -17.47 -11.26 -10.84
CA LEU A 15 -16.08 -11.06 -11.25
C LEU A 15 -15.84 -11.78 -12.58
N SER A 16 -15.05 -11.18 -13.48
CA SER A 16 -14.64 -11.87 -14.70
C SER A 16 -13.79 -13.10 -14.35
N VAL A 17 -13.83 -14.12 -15.21
CA VAL A 17 -13.02 -15.35 -15.03
C VAL A 17 -11.55 -14.99 -14.83
N LEU A 18 -11.05 -14.03 -15.60
CA LEU A 18 -9.68 -13.52 -15.51
C LEU A 18 -9.39 -12.85 -14.15
N GLY A 19 -10.34 -12.05 -13.64
CA GLY A 19 -10.26 -11.49 -12.30
C GLY A 19 -10.20 -12.56 -11.21
N LYS A 20 -11.02 -13.63 -11.32
CA LYS A 20 -11.00 -14.75 -10.37
C LYS A 20 -9.66 -15.48 -10.39
N ILE A 21 -9.13 -15.79 -11.57
CA ILE A 21 -7.82 -16.44 -11.73
C ILE A 21 -6.73 -15.59 -11.10
N THR A 22 -6.71 -14.28 -11.38
CA THR A 22 -5.70 -13.37 -10.84
C THR A 22 -5.76 -13.29 -9.31
N LEU A 23 -6.96 -13.13 -8.76
CA LEU A 23 -7.17 -13.08 -7.30
C LEU A 23 -6.70 -14.37 -6.62
N ILE A 24 -7.10 -15.53 -7.14
CA ILE A 24 -6.68 -16.85 -6.61
C ILE A 24 -5.16 -16.99 -6.70
N SER A 25 -4.55 -16.55 -7.79
CA SER A 25 -3.10 -16.64 -7.99
C SER A 25 -2.32 -15.80 -6.96
N ILE A 26 -2.77 -14.57 -6.70
CA ILE A 26 -2.14 -13.67 -5.70
C ILE A 26 -2.34 -14.23 -4.28
N ILE A 27 -3.53 -14.74 -3.96
CA ILE A 27 -3.78 -15.38 -2.65
C ILE A 27 -2.88 -16.60 -2.48
N LEU A 28 -2.78 -17.46 -3.49
CA LEU A 28 -1.94 -18.65 -3.45
C LEU A 28 -0.46 -18.28 -3.27
N GLN A 29 0.03 -17.31 -4.05
CA GLN A 29 1.39 -16.80 -3.90
C GLN A 29 1.62 -16.25 -2.49
N ALA A 30 0.71 -15.40 -1.98
CA ALA A 30 0.82 -14.84 -0.64
C ALA A 30 0.91 -15.93 0.44
N ILE A 31 0.09 -16.98 0.34
CA ILE A 31 0.11 -18.11 1.29
C ILE A 31 1.45 -18.85 1.21
N VAL A 32 1.88 -19.24 0.00
CA VAL A 32 3.11 -20.01 -0.20
C VAL A 32 4.33 -19.24 0.32
N ILE A 33 4.47 -17.96 -0.05
CA ILE A 33 5.59 -17.13 0.39
C ILE A 33 5.54 -16.90 1.90
N THR A 34 4.37 -16.63 2.48
CA THR A 34 4.24 -16.45 3.94
C THR A 34 4.68 -17.70 4.72
N ILE A 35 4.36 -18.90 4.20
CA ILE A 35 4.83 -20.16 4.81
C ILE A 35 6.36 -20.26 4.74
N LEU A 36 6.96 -19.96 3.59
CA LEU A 36 8.42 -19.99 3.43
C LEU A 36 9.12 -18.97 4.34
N GLU A 37 8.60 -17.75 4.43
CA GLU A 37 9.08 -16.71 5.35
C GLU A 37 8.97 -17.14 6.81
N ALA A 38 7.87 -17.81 7.20
CA ALA A 38 7.73 -18.35 8.55
C ALA A 38 8.79 -19.41 8.87
N PHE A 39 9.20 -20.22 7.89
CA PHE A 39 10.32 -21.16 8.06
C PHE A 39 11.66 -20.45 8.23
N VAL A 40 11.94 -19.39 7.46
CA VAL A 40 13.17 -18.59 7.62
C VAL A 40 13.23 -17.97 9.02
N ILE A 41 12.14 -17.33 9.46
CA ILE A 41 12.02 -16.79 10.82
C ILE A 41 12.25 -17.89 11.88
N TYR A 42 11.66 -19.07 11.69
CA TYR A 42 11.82 -20.20 12.61
C TYR A 42 13.30 -20.62 12.74
N PHE A 43 14.02 -20.74 11.62
CA PHE A 43 15.44 -21.09 11.65
C PHE A 43 16.29 -19.98 12.26
N HIS A 44 16.01 -18.71 11.95
CA HIS A 44 16.71 -17.56 12.52
C HIS A 44 16.56 -17.49 14.04
N VAL A 45 15.34 -17.62 14.57
CA VAL A 45 15.12 -17.61 16.02
C VAL A 45 15.84 -18.76 16.72
N ASN A 46 15.83 -19.96 16.11
CA ASN A 46 16.55 -21.11 16.66
C ASN A 46 18.07 -20.94 16.58
N PHE A 47 18.59 -20.30 15.53
CA PHE A 47 20.00 -19.94 15.40
C PHE A 47 20.43 -18.97 16.49
N VAL A 48 19.72 -17.84 16.63
CA VAL A 48 20.03 -16.81 17.62
C VAL A 48 19.93 -17.35 19.05
N SER A 49 19.01 -18.28 19.32
CA SER A 49 18.86 -18.90 20.65
C SER A 49 20.07 -19.73 21.12
N GLN A 50 21.04 -20.01 20.25
CA GLN A 50 22.30 -20.68 20.63
C GLN A 50 23.34 -19.72 21.22
N TYR A 51 23.04 -18.41 21.25
CA TYR A 51 23.95 -17.37 21.71
C TYR A 51 23.25 -16.47 22.73
N LYS A 52 24.02 -15.97 23.71
CA LYS A 52 23.60 -14.87 24.57
C LYS A 52 24.01 -13.56 23.91
N LEU A 53 23.03 -12.87 23.34
CA LEU A 53 23.24 -11.61 22.64
C LEU A 53 23.51 -10.46 23.61
N ASN A 54 24.29 -9.49 23.14
CA ASN A 54 24.38 -8.17 23.77
C ASN A 54 23.24 -7.27 23.23
N PRO A 55 23.00 -6.09 23.83
CA PRO A 55 21.88 -5.22 23.42
C PRO A 55 21.90 -4.83 21.93
N ILE A 56 23.09 -4.67 21.34
CA ILE A 56 23.24 -4.34 19.91
C ILE A 56 22.84 -5.56 19.06
N GLY A 57 23.33 -6.76 19.38
CA GLY A 57 22.97 -8.00 18.70
C GLY A 57 21.47 -8.31 18.79
N GLU A 58 20.83 -8.02 19.93
CA GLU A 58 19.37 -8.09 20.05
C GLU A 58 18.68 -7.13 19.08
N GLY A 59 19.16 -5.88 18.99
CA GLY A 59 18.63 -4.89 18.05
C GLY A 59 18.78 -5.31 16.59
N ILE A 60 19.91 -5.91 16.22
CA ILE A 60 20.15 -6.43 14.86
C ILE A 60 19.18 -7.59 14.57
N SER A 61 19.03 -8.53 15.50
CA SER A 61 18.10 -9.66 15.37
C SER A 61 16.64 -9.18 15.26
N GLU A 62 16.24 -8.17 16.04
CA GLU A 62 14.91 -7.57 15.96
C GLU A 62 14.68 -6.85 14.63
N ALA A 63 15.70 -6.17 14.09
CA ALA A 63 15.61 -5.52 12.78
C ALA A 63 15.37 -6.54 11.66
N ASP A 64 16.11 -7.64 11.67
CA ASP A 64 15.94 -8.73 10.73
C ASP A 64 14.52 -9.32 10.78
N LEU A 65 14.01 -9.64 11.98
CA LEU A 65 12.64 -10.11 12.18
C LEU A 65 11.59 -9.12 11.67
N ILE A 66 11.80 -7.81 11.87
CA ILE A 66 10.90 -6.77 11.36
C ILE A 66 10.92 -6.71 9.83
N TYR A 67 12.05 -6.97 9.18
CA TYR A 67 12.11 -7.05 7.73
C TYR A 67 11.24 -8.20 7.19
N HIS A 68 11.40 -9.41 7.72
CA HIS A 68 10.53 -10.53 7.35
C HIS A 68 9.03 -10.23 7.64
N ALA A 69 8.73 -9.57 8.76
CA ALA A 69 7.35 -9.17 9.09
C ALA A 69 6.77 -8.15 8.09
N ILE A 70 7.54 -7.13 7.70
CA ILE A 70 7.13 -6.15 6.68
C ILE A 70 6.89 -6.83 5.34
N PHE A 71 7.73 -7.80 4.98
CA PHE A 71 7.53 -8.57 3.76
C PHE A 71 6.22 -9.37 3.80
N GLY A 72 5.90 -10.04 4.92
CA GLY A 72 4.60 -10.68 5.12
C GLY A 72 3.41 -9.71 5.02
N ILE A 73 3.51 -8.53 5.64
CA ILE A 73 2.49 -7.47 5.55
C ILE A 73 2.33 -7.00 4.10
N SER A 74 3.42 -6.95 3.32
CA SER A 74 3.37 -6.56 1.89
C SER A 74 2.51 -7.51 1.06
N LEU A 75 2.61 -8.83 1.31
CA LEU A 75 1.81 -9.85 0.62
C LEU A 75 0.33 -9.70 0.94
N PHE A 76 0.01 -9.47 2.22
CA PHE A 76 -1.36 -9.19 2.64
C PHE A 76 -1.91 -7.92 2.00
N PHE A 77 -1.11 -6.85 1.97
CA PHE A 77 -1.48 -5.59 1.32
C PHE A 77 -1.70 -5.76 -0.19
N GLN A 78 -0.89 -6.59 -0.86
CA GLN A 78 -1.07 -6.93 -2.28
C GLN A 78 -2.42 -7.63 -2.53
N VAL A 79 -2.85 -8.54 -1.64
CA VAL A 79 -4.18 -9.16 -1.69
C VAL A 79 -5.29 -8.10 -1.54
N LEU A 80 -5.16 -7.18 -0.57
CA LEU A 80 -6.13 -6.10 -0.39
C LEU A 80 -6.22 -5.19 -1.63
N LEU A 81 -5.08 -4.85 -2.25
CA LEU A 81 -5.04 -4.04 -3.46
C LEU A 81 -5.76 -4.71 -4.62
N VAL A 82 -5.56 -6.02 -4.85
CA VAL A 82 -6.26 -6.69 -5.95
C VAL A 82 -7.76 -6.82 -5.67
N ILE A 83 -8.17 -7.12 -4.43
CA ILE A 83 -9.60 -7.18 -4.08
C ILE A 83 -10.27 -5.85 -4.38
N ASP A 84 -9.65 -4.75 -3.94
CA ASP A 84 -10.14 -3.39 -4.17
C ASP A 84 -10.18 -3.03 -5.67
N ALA A 85 -9.11 -3.36 -6.41
CA ALA A 85 -9.02 -3.14 -7.85
C ALA A 85 -10.10 -3.89 -8.64
N LEU A 86 -10.36 -5.15 -8.27
CA LEU A 86 -11.37 -5.98 -8.92
C LEU A 86 -12.79 -5.55 -8.54
N ARG A 87 -13.04 -5.23 -7.27
CA ARG A 87 -14.34 -4.73 -6.78
C ARG A 87 -14.75 -3.45 -7.51
N HIS A 88 -13.81 -2.53 -7.66
CA HIS A 88 -14.06 -1.23 -8.29
C HIS A 88 -13.80 -1.22 -9.80
N ARG A 89 -13.42 -2.37 -10.40
CA ARG A 89 -13.06 -2.50 -11.83
C ARG A 89 -12.07 -1.40 -12.27
N ASN A 90 -11.10 -1.15 -11.40
CA ASN A 90 -10.26 0.01 -11.46
C ASN A 90 -8.91 -0.33 -12.08
N SER A 91 -8.74 0.06 -13.34
CA SER A 91 -7.51 -0.17 -14.10
C SER A 91 -6.28 0.50 -13.50
N VAL A 92 -6.45 1.64 -12.81
CA VAL A 92 -5.34 2.36 -12.18
C VAL A 92 -4.76 1.55 -11.02
N GLN A 93 -5.61 0.94 -10.21
CA GLN A 93 -5.16 0.08 -9.11
C GLN A 93 -4.51 -1.20 -9.59
N ILE A 94 -4.95 -1.75 -10.73
CA ILE A 94 -4.26 -2.89 -11.37
C ILE A 94 -2.84 -2.52 -11.80
N VAL A 95 -2.61 -1.31 -12.31
CA VAL A 95 -1.25 -0.82 -12.62
C VAL A 95 -0.44 -0.64 -11.34
N ALA A 96 -1.04 -0.03 -10.30
CA ALA A 96 -0.38 0.13 -9.01
C ALA A 96 -0.01 -1.21 -8.35
N LEU A 97 -0.85 -2.25 -8.52
CA LEU A 97 -0.58 -3.62 -8.08
C LEU A 97 0.70 -4.19 -8.72
N VAL A 98 0.91 -3.95 -10.03
CA VAL A 98 2.14 -4.38 -10.72
C VAL A 98 3.35 -3.62 -10.19
N ILE A 99 3.24 -2.29 -10.02
CA ILE A 99 4.32 -1.47 -9.46
C ILE A 99 4.65 -1.92 -8.04
N PHE A 100 3.65 -2.18 -7.20
CA PHE A 100 3.81 -2.70 -5.85
C PHE A 100 4.54 -4.05 -5.84
N ASN A 101 4.20 -4.95 -6.75
CA ASN A 101 4.89 -6.24 -6.88
C ASN A 101 6.36 -6.06 -7.31
N LEU A 102 6.66 -5.12 -8.21
CA LEU A 102 8.05 -4.80 -8.59
C LEU A 102 8.86 -4.22 -7.42
N LEU A 103 8.24 -3.36 -6.61
CA LEU A 103 8.85 -2.86 -5.38
C LEU A 103 9.09 -3.99 -4.36
N SER A 104 8.16 -4.94 -4.27
CA SER A 104 8.30 -6.13 -3.42
C SER A 104 9.40 -7.07 -3.92
N LEU A 105 9.58 -7.20 -5.23
CA LEU A 105 10.72 -7.93 -5.82
C LEU A 105 12.07 -7.25 -5.51
N ALA A 106 12.14 -5.92 -5.61
CA ALA A 106 13.32 -5.16 -5.22
C ALA A 106 13.62 -5.32 -3.71
N TYR A 107 12.58 -5.31 -2.87
CA TYR A 107 12.69 -5.57 -1.45
C TYR A 107 13.28 -6.96 -1.16
N ALA A 108 12.73 -8.01 -1.78
CA ALA A 108 13.24 -9.38 -1.63
C ALA A 108 14.71 -9.51 -2.07
N GLY A 109 15.11 -8.78 -3.12
CA GLY A 109 16.51 -8.70 -3.54
C GLY A 109 17.41 -8.06 -2.48
N ILE A 110 16.98 -6.98 -1.84
CA ILE A 110 17.72 -6.34 -0.74
C ILE A 110 17.80 -7.28 0.47
N GLN A 111 16.70 -7.95 0.81
CA GLN A 111 16.61 -8.89 1.93
C GLN A 111 17.64 -10.01 1.82
N LEU A 112 17.76 -10.64 0.65
CA LEU A 112 18.72 -11.72 0.39
C LEU A 112 20.18 -11.34 0.70
N PHE A 113 20.58 -10.10 0.37
CA PHE A 113 21.92 -9.63 0.70
C PHE A 113 22.06 -9.13 2.13
N GLN A 114 20.99 -8.60 2.71
CA GLN A 114 21.03 -8.00 4.03
C GLN A 114 21.02 -9.07 5.13
N HIS A 115 20.18 -10.10 4.98
CA HIS A 115 20.04 -11.19 5.95
C HIS A 115 21.38 -11.87 6.24
N GLN A 116 22.12 -12.26 5.19
CA GLN A 116 23.47 -12.84 5.31
C GLN A 116 24.45 -11.96 6.10
N ILE A 117 24.38 -10.64 5.93
CA ILE A 117 25.25 -9.70 6.65
C ILE A 117 24.81 -9.61 8.11
N LEU A 118 23.50 -9.53 8.38
CA LEU A 118 22.97 -9.41 9.72
C LEU A 118 23.30 -10.65 10.57
N GLU A 119 23.19 -11.86 10.02
CA GLU A 119 23.53 -13.10 10.74
C GLU A 119 24.97 -13.14 11.25
N VAL A 120 25.92 -12.66 10.44
CA VAL A 120 27.33 -12.56 10.85
C VAL A 120 27.49 -11.54 11.97
N LEU A 121 26.78 -10.42 11.89
CA LEU A 121 26.92 -9.31 12.83
C LEU A 121 26.22 -9.57 14.16
N VAL A 122 25.10 -10.30 14.17
CA VAL A 122 24.39 -10.70 15.39
C VAL A 122 25.30 -11.48 16.35
N THR A 123 26.22 -12.28 15.82
CA THR A 123 27.08 -13.18 16.60
C THR A 123 28.45 -12.60 16.95
N LEU A 124 28.84 -11.45 16.39
CA LEU A 124 30.22 -10.91 16.45
C LEU A 124 30.74 -10.64 17.88
N ASN A 125 29.86 -10.29 18.81
CA ASN A 125 30.18 -10.05 20.23
C ASN A 125 29.27 -10.87 21.18
N ALA A 126 28.68 -11.95 20.68
CA ALA A 126 27.76 -12.77 21.46
C ALA A 126 28.52 -13.88 22.21
N THR A 127 28.02 -14.25 23.39
CA THR A 127 28.60 -15.37 24.15
C THR A 127 27.91 -16.66 23.73
N TYR A 128 28.68 -17.62 23.21
CA TYR A 128 28.16 -18.93 22.83
C TYR A 128 27.62 -19.69 24.05
N SER A 129 26.38 -20.14 23.95
CA SER A 129 25.67 -20.84 25.03
C SER A 129 24.62 -21.75 24.37
N PRO A 130 25.04 -22.92 23.86
CA PRO A 130 24.15 -23.77 23.08
C PRO A 130 22.94 -24.20 23.92
N THR A 131 21.75 -23.94 23.38
CA THR A 131 20.49 -24.38 23.97
C THR A 131 20.13 -25.78 23.48
N ASN A 132 20.54 -26.14 22.27
CA ASN A 132 20.25 -27.43 21.66
C ASN A 132 21.43 -28.42 21.85
N PRO A 133 21.21 -29.61 22.42
CA PRO A 133 22.28 -30.59 22.70
C PRO A 133 22.93 -31.18 21.45
N ILE A 134 22.39 -30.92 20.25
CA ILE A 134 22.99 -31.34 18.97
C ILE A 134 24.31 -30.59 18.72
N PHE A 135 24.48 -29.37 19.27
CA PHE A 135 25.68 -28.57 19.07
C PHE A 135 26.67 -28.77 20.21
N SER A 136 27.91 -29.08 19.87
CA SER A 136 28.99 -29.22 20.85
C SER A 136 29.29 -27.87 21.50
N GLN A 137 29.64 -27.88 22.78
CA GLN A 137 30.01 -26.68 23.51
C GLN A 137 31.36 -26.10 23.06
N ASP A 138 32.19 -26.92 22.40
CA ASP A 138 33.51 -26.55 21.88
C ASP A 138 33.47 -26.03 20.43
N ASP A 139 32.36 -26.23 19.71
CA ASP A 139 32.21 -25.81 18.31
C ASP A 139 31.20 -24.67 18.19
N MET A 140 31.71 -23.45 18.30
CA MET A 140 30.93 -22.22 18.28
C MET A 140 30.32 -21.91 16.91
N ASP A 141 30.96 -22.36 15.82
CA ASP A 141 30.54 -22.01 14.45
C ASP A 141 29.57 -23.05 13.86
N ALA A 142 29.50 -24.26 14.41
CA ALA A 142 28.59 -25.31 13.95
C ALA A 142 27.11 -24.89 13.84
N PRO A 143 26.51 -24.20 14.83
CA PRO A 143 25.12 -23.74 14.69
C PRO A 143 24.94 -22.80 13.51
N LYS A 144 25.86 -21.86 13.31
CA LYS A 144 25.78 -20.88 12.22
C LYS A 144 25.74 -21.59 10.88
N TYR A 145 26.72 -22.47 10.63
CA TYR A 145 26.79 -23.23 9.38
C TYR A 145 25.54 -24.09 9.15
N TYR A 146 25.03 -24.73 10.19
CA TYR A 146 23.83 -25.57 10.10
C TYR A 146 22.58 -24.80 9.67
N TYR A 147 22.31 -23.66 10.32
CA TYR A 147 21.11 -22.88 10.01
C TYR A 147 21.24 -22.10 8.69
N GLU A 148 22.43 -21.57 8.38
CA GLU A 148 22.71 -20.88 7.12
C GLU A 148 22.43 -21.78 5.91
N LEU A 149 22.81 -23.06 5.98
CA LEU A 149 22.50 -24.06 4.94
C LEU A 149 20.99 -24.32 4.75
N MET A 150 20.16 -24.05 5.76
CA MET A 150 18.71 -24.21 5.69
C MET A 150 18.01 -22.93 5.21
N MET A 151 18.48 -21.76 5.63
CA MET A 151 17.84 -20.47 5.32
C MET A 151 18.15 -19.98 3.91
N ILE A 152 19.42 -19.99 3.50
CA ILE A 152 19.84 -19.51 2.16
C ILE A 152 19.01 -20.11 1.01
N PRO A 153 18.79 -21.44 0.90
CA PRO A 153 18.02 -21.99 -0.21
C PRO A 153 16.53 -21.57 -0.17
N LEU A 154 15.96 -21.38 1.03
CA LEU A 154 14.58 -20.89 1.18
C LEU A 154 14.46 -19.46 0.65
N GLU A 155 15.37 -18.58 1.01
CA GLU A 155 15.37 -17.18 0.54
C GLU A 155 15.54 -17.07 -0.97
N HIS A 156 16.46 -17.85 -1.56
CA HIS A 156 16.63 -17.91 -3.01
C HIS A 156 15.37 -18.43 -3.70
N THR A 157 14.67 -19.39 -3.08
CA THR A 157 13.40 -19.91 -3.59
C THR A 157 12.30 -18.84 -3.52
N ILE A 158 12.21 -18.10 -2.42
CA ILE A 158 11.28 -16.97 -2.25
C ILE A 158 11.51 -15.93 -3.36
N PHE A 159 12.76 -15.47 -3.52
CA PHE A 159 13.14 -14.50 -4.53
C PHE A 159 12.80 -14.98 -5.95
N GLY A 160 13.14 -16.24 -6.27
CA GLY A 160 12.81 -16.86 -7.55
C GLY A 160 11.31 -16.92 -7.82
N LEU A 161 10.51 -17.30 -6.82
CA LEU A 161 9.05 -17.39 -6.96
C LEU A 161 8.42 -16.02 -7.22
N ILE A 162 8.86 -14.98 -6.51
CA ILE A 162 8.38 -13.60 -6.71
C ILE A 162 8.77 -13.09 -8.09
N CYS A 163 9.98 -13.42 -8.57
CA CYS A 163 10.44 -13.03 -9.90
C CYS A 163 9.55 -13.60 -11.00
N VAL A 164 9.30 -14.92 -10.96
CA VAL A 164 8.40 -15.60 -11.90
C VAL A 164 6.98 -15.05 -11.79
N PHE A 165 6.49 -14.87 -10.56
CA PHE A 165 5.17 -14.30 -10.33
C PHE A 165 5.04 -12.87 -10.84
N SER A 166 6.10 -12.06 -10.78
CA SER A 166 6.09 -10.68 -11.29
C SER A 166 5.83 -10.62 -12.79
N VAL A 167 6.44 -11.53 -13.56
CA VAL A 167 6.20 -11.63 -15.00
C VAL A 167 4.77 -12.08 -15.28
N TYR A 168 4.29 -13.09 -14.55
CA TYR A 168 2.92 -13.58 -14.65
C TYR A 168 1.89 -12.50 -14.31
N LEU A 169 2.09 -11.78 -13.20
CA LEU A 169 1.20 -10.72 -12.74
C LEU A 169 1.16 -9.56 -13.74
N ALA A 170 2.31 -9.15 -14.30
CA ALA A 170 2.34 -8.12 -15.33
C ALA A 170 1.51 -8.51 -16.57
N PHE A 171 1.60 -9.78 -17.01
CA PHE A 171 0.79 -10.31 -18.11
C PHE A 171 -0.70 -10.31 -17.77
N MET A 172 -1.08 -10.83 -16.60
CA MET A 172 -2.48 -10.88 -16.16
C MET A 172 -3.05 -9.46 -16.00
N SER A 173 -2.33 -8.56 -15.34
CA SER A 173 -2.73 -7.16 -15.18
C SER A 173 -2.93 -6.45 -16.52
N TYR A 174 -2.08 -6.70 -17.52
CA TYR A 174 -2.27 -6.16 -18.87
C TYR A 174 -3.60 -6.63 -19.51
N MET A 175 -3.93 -7.91 -19.36
CA MET A 175 -5.21 -8.47 -19.84
C MET A 175 -6.40 -7.86 -19.09
N LEU A 176 -6.32 -7.70 -17.76
CA LEU A 176 -7.37 -7.08 -16.95
C LEU A 176 -7.59 -5.61 -17.32
N THR A 177 -6.52 -4.85 -17.52
CA THR A 177 -6.61 -3.43 -17.91
C THR A 177 -7.35 -3.27 -19.24
N LYS A 178 -7.13 -4.18 -20.21
CA LYS A 178 -7.92 -4.19 -21.46
C LYS A 178 -9.40 -4.48 -21.22
N GLU A 179 -9.69 -5.48 -20.39
CA GLU A 179 -11.07 -5.86 -20.07
C GLU A 179 -11.84 -4.71 -19.39
N PHE A 180 -11.22 -4.05 -18.41
CA PHE A 180 -11.80 -2.93 -17.68
C PHE A 180 -11.91 -1.67 -18.55
N GLY A 181 -10.91 -1.40 -19.40
CA GLY A 181 -10.95 -0.30 -20.36
C GLY A 181 -12.16 -0.38 -21.29
N TRP A 182 -12.48 -1.58 -21.79
CA TRP A 182 -13.66 -1.80 -22.65
C TRP A 182 -14.99 -1.58 -21.91
N LYS A 183 -15.10 -2.04 -20.65
CA LYS A 183 -16.33 -1.88 -19.85
C LYS A 183 -16.54 -0.44 -19.41
N ASN A 184 -15.49 0.24 -18.92
CA ASN A 184 -15.57 1.64 -18.47
C ASN A 184 -15.82 2.60 -19.65
N TYR A 185 -15.35 2.28 -20.86
CA TYR A 185 -15.64 3.09 -22.04
C TYR A 185 -17.14 3.22 -22.30
N LYS A 186 -17.94 2.17 -22.08
CA LYS A 186 -19.39 2.19 -22.34
C LYS A 186 -20.18 3.05 -21.36
N ILE A 187 -19.70 3.17 -20.12
CA ILE A 187 -20.42 3.86 -19.03
C ILE A 187 -20.15 5.39 -19.07
N TYR A 188 -18.92 5.81 -19.37
CA TYR A 188 -18.50 7.21 -19.22
C TYR A 188 -18.44 8.03 -20.52
N THR A 189 -19.22 7.65 -21.54
CA THR A 189 -19.13 8.21 -22.91
C THR A 189 -19.48 9.71 -23.01
N ALA A 190 -20.24 10.29 -22.08
CA ALA A 190 -20.87 11.60 -22.31
C ALA A 190 -19.97 12.84 -22.14
N ASN A 191 -18.88 12.80 -21.36
CA ASN A 191 -18.02 13.98 -21.17
C ASN A 191 -16.54 13.63 -20.87
N PRO A 192 -15.57 14.02 -21.74
CA PRO A 192 -14.16 13.72 -21.55
C PRO A 192 -13.55 14.39 -20.31
N GLN A 193 -14.09 15.53 -19.86
CA GLN A 193 -13.60 16.24 -18.68
C GLN A 193 -13.90 15.49 -17.39
N VAL A 194 -15.11 14.94 -17.27
CA VAL A 194 -15.54 14.13 -16.12
C VAL A 194 -14.72 12.84 -16.06
N ARG A 195 -14.50 12.18 -17.20
CA ARG A 195 -13.66 10.98 -17.29
C ARG A 195 -12.23 11.25 -16.83
N ASN A 196 -11.62 12.34 -17.28
CA ASN A 196 -10.25 12.68 -16.85
C ASN A 196 -10.19 12.99 -15.36
N ALA A 197 -11.16 13.74 -14.84
CA ALA A 197 -11.23 14.06 -13.43
C ALA A 197 -11.42 12.79 -12.56
N LEU A 198 -12.22 11.81 -13.01
CA LEU A 198 -12.39 10.51 -12.37
C LEU A 198 -11.06 9.75 -12.32
N LEU A 199 -10.34 9.66 -13.45
CA LEU A 199 -9.03 9.01 -13.49
C LEU A 199 -8.06 9.66 -12.51
N ILE A 200 -7.97 10.99 -12.47
CA ILE A 200 -7.10 11.73 -11.54
C ILE A 200 -7.45 11.44 -10.08
N LEU A 201 -8.75 11.46 -9.74
CA LEU A 201 -9.24 11.19 -8.41
C LEU A 201 -8.90 9.77 -7.96
N THR A 202 -9.10 8.81 -8.85
CA THR A 202 -8.80 7.41 -8.62
C THR A 202 -7.30 7.13 -8.51
N ILE A 203 -6.46 7.81 -9.30
CA ILE A 203 -4.99 7.80 -9.14
C ILE A 203 -4.64 8.29 -7.75
N LEU A 204 -5.19 9.43 -7.32
CA LEU A 204 -4.92 9.99 -6.00
C LEU A 204 -5.33 9.05 -4.85
N GLN A 205 -6.52 8.43 -4.93
CA GLN A 205 -6.94 7.43 -3.94
C GLN A 205 -6.00 6.21 -3.88
N THR A 206 -5.47 5.81 -5.04
CA THR A 206 -4.53 4.68 -5.14
C THR A 206 -3.18 5.04 -4.53
N LEU A 207 -2.67 6.25 -4.81
CA LEU A 207 -1.44 6.77 -4.22
C LEU A 207 -1.54 6.86 -2.69
N ILE A 208 -2.63 7.39 -2.15
CA ILE A 208 -2.84 7.47 -0.69
C ILE A 208 -2.79 6.06 -0.05
N LYS A 209 -3.37 5.05 -0.69
CA LYS A 209 -3.30 3.65 -0.20
C LYS A 209 -1.85 3.14 -0.17
N MET A 210 -1.07 3.45 -1.20
CA MET A 210 0.35 3.10 -1.26
C MET A 210 1.15 3.85 -0.19
N ASP A 211 0.90 5.15 0.00
CA ASP A 211 1.54 5.98 1.03
C ASP A 211 1.32 5.40 2.44
N VAL A 212 0.12 4.87 2.75
CA VAL A 212 -0.15 4.18 4.02
C VAL A 212 0.83 3.04 4.27
N PHE A 213 1.05 2.18 3.26
CA PHE A 213 1.94 1.04 3.41
C PHE A 213 3.40 1.48 3.62
N PHE A 214 3.91 2.39 2.78
CA PHE A 214 5.32 2.77 2.84
C PHE A 214 5.66 3.63 4.07
N ILE A 215 4.80 4.58 4.44
CA ILE A 215 5.00 5.41 5.64
C ILE A 215 4.88 4.54 6.90
N GLY A 216 3.89 3.63 6.96
CA GLY A 216 3.75 2.70 8.07
C GLY A 216 4.93 1.74 8.20
N SER A 217 5.40 1.18 7.08
CA SER A 217 6.55 0.27 7.07
C SER A 217 7.85 0.98 7.44
N TYR A 218 8.05 2.24 7.06
CA TYR A 218 9.20 3.03 7.52
C TYR A 218 9.16 3.22 9.05
N ALA A 219 7.98 3.51 9.63
CA ALA A 219 7.84 3.64 11.08
C ALA A 219 8.17 2.32 11.81
N LEU A 220 7.74 1.17 11.29
CA LEU A 220 8.06 -0.15 11.85
C LEU A 220 9.58 -0.42 11.87
N GLN A 221 10.30 -0.04 10.81
CA GLN A 221 11.75 -0.25 10.70
C GLN A 221 12.58 0.55 11.71
N LEU A 222 12.01 1.61 12.29
CA LEU A 222 12.70 2.42 13.30
C LEU A 222 12.63 1.83 14.71
N ILE A 223 11.70 0.92 14.99
CA ILE A 223 11.54 0.25 16.29
C ILE A 223 12.86 -0.36 16.84
N PRO A 224 13.60 -1.19 16.10
CA PRO A 224 14.81 -1.83 16.60
C PRO A 224 16.00 -0.86 16.71
N SER A 225 15.88 0.32 16.09
CA SER A 225 16.98 1.29 15.99
C SER A 225 17.41 1.83 17.37
N GLN A 226 16.53 1.79 18.38
CA GLN A 226 16.89 2.20 19.74
C GLN A 226 17.98 1.31 20.34
N LYS A 227 17.86 -0.02 20.18
CA LYS A 227 18.83 -1.00 20.68
C LYS A 227 20.17 -0.93 19.93
N ILE A 228 20.14 -0.47 18.67
CA ILE A 228 21.30 -0.27 17.82
C ILE A 228 22.00 1.08 18.09
N GLY A 229 21.48 1.90 19.02
CA GLY A 229 22.12 3.15 19.46
C GLY A 229 21.56 4.42 18.84
N TYR A 230 20.43 4.35 18.12
CA TYR A 230 19.70 5.54 17.68
C TYR A 230 18.69 5.98 18.75
N TYR A 231 19.14 6.76 19.73
CA TYR A 231 18.31 7.18 20.88
C TYR A 231 17.12 8.07 20.52
N SER A 232 17.19 8.84 19.42
CA SER A 232 16.10 9.70 18.97
C SER A 232 15.00 8.93 18.20
N SER A 233 15.14 7.61 18.03
CA SER A 233 14.17 6.77 17.30
C SER A 233 12.75 6.89 17.85
N VAL A 234 12.56 6.95 19.17
CA VAL A 234 11.22 6.98 19.79
C VAL A 234 10.43 8.22 19.37
N ILE A 235 11.08 9.38 19.36
CA ILE A 235 10.45 10.65 18.96
C ILE A 235 10.11 10.59 17.47
N GLU A 236 11.00 10.03 16.65
CA GLU A 236 10.78 9.88 15.22
C GLU A 236 9.66 8.89 14.89
N ILE A 237 9.60 7.75 15.56
CA ILE A 237 8.52 6.77 15.44
C ILE A 237 7.19 7.45 15.79
N ALA A 238 7.12 8.15 16.92
CA ALA A 238 5.91 8.87 17.32
C ALA A 238 5.52 9.93 16.28
N LEU A 239 6.47 10.73 15.80
CA LEU A 239 6.25 11.73 14.76
C LEU A 239 5.66 11.09 13.50
N VAL A 240 6.35 10.10 12.92
CA VAL A 240 5.94 9.49 11.65
C VAL A 240 4.64 8.71 11.81
N PHE A 241 4.48 7.95 12.88
CA PHE A 241 3.30 7.12 13.09
C PHE A 241 2.06 7.98 13.34
N PHE A 242 2.08 8.87 14.33
CA PHE A 242 0.90 9.65 14.69
C PHE A 242 0.61 10.76 13.66
N PHE A 243 1.59 11.59 13.31
CA PHE A 243 1.35 12.67 12.35
C PHE A 243 1.19 12.15 10.92
N GLY A 244 1.94 11.12 10.53
CA GLY A 244 1.77 10.47 9.23
C GLY A 244 0.39 9.83 9.08
N THR A 245 -0.07 9.07 10.08
CA THR A 245 -1.43 8.49 10.07
C THR A 245 -2.50 9.57 10.04
N PHE A 246 -2.36 10.62 10.85
CA PHE A 246 -3.31 11.74 10.85
C PHE A 246 -3.38 12.43 9.48
N MET A 247 -2.22 12.70 8.86
CA MET A 247 -2.15 13.29 7.52
C MET A 247 -2.79 12.38 6.46
N LEU A 248 -2.55 11.08 6.51
CA LEU A 248 -3.14 10.09 5.59
C LEU A 248 -4.66 9.99 5.75
N LEU A 249 -5.17 10.01 6.99
CA LEU A 249 -6.61 10.02 7.28
C LEU A 249 -7.27 11.29 6.75
N MET A 250 -6.66 12.46 6.98
CA MET A 250 -7.12 13.71 6.40
C MET A 250 -7.14 13.66 4.87
N ALA A 251 -6.09 13.11 4.25
CA ALA A 251 -6.02 12.95 2.80
C ALA A 251 -7.15 12.04 2.28
N TRP A 252 -7.34 10.88 2.91
CA TRP A 252 -8.41 9.95 2.56
C TRP A 252 -9.79 10.58 2.69
N PHE A 253 -10.07 11.25 3.81
CA PHE A 253 -11.35 11.90 4.05
C PHE A 253 -11.59 13.05 3.07
N SER A 254 -10.56 13.86 2.81
CA SER A 254 -10.60 14.97 1.86
C SER A 254 -10.98 14.51 0.45
N VAL A 255 -10.36 13.43 -0.02
CA VAL A 255 -10.58 12.90 -1.37
C VAL A 255 -11.91 12.17 -1.44
N SER A 256 -12.28 11.41 -0.40
CA SER A 256 -13.54 10.67 -0.34
C SER A 256 -14.78 11.57 -0.30
N MET A 257 -14.70 12.70 0.42
CA MET A 257 -15.80 13.66 0.56
C MET A 257 -15.72 14.84 -0.42
N GLU A 258 -14.66 14.88 -1.25
CA GLU A 258 -14.35 15.94 -2.20
C GLU A 258 -14.30 17.34 -1.56
N MET A 259 -13.68 17.44 -0.39
CA MET A 259 -13.59 18.68 0.38
C MET A 259 -12.38 19.51 -0.03
N LYS A 260 -12.58 20.46 -0.94
CA LYS A 260 -11.50 21.31 -1.50
C LYS A 260 -10.61 21.99 -0.45
N TYR A 261 -11.16 22.52 0.65
CA TYR A 261 -10.37 23.23 1.67
C TYR A 261 -9.54 22.29 2.52
N LEU A 262 -10.07 21.10 2.83
CA LEU A 262 -9.29 20.06 3.48
C LEU A 262 -8.18 19.56 2.55
N LEU A 263 -8.45 19.44 1.25
CA LEU A 263 -7.46 19.03 0.25
C LEU A 263 -6.33 20.05 0.16
N LEU A 264 -6.64 21.34 0.22
CA LEU A 264 -5.64 22.40 0.25
C LEU A 264 -4.75 22.29 1.51
N SER A 265 -5.33 22.04 2.67
CA SER A 265 -4.56 21.80 3.90
C SER A 265 -3.63 20.59 3.76
N VAL A 266 -4.14 19.48 3.23
CA VAL A 266 -3.39 18.25 2.95
C VAL A 266 -2.22 18.50 1.98
N ILE A 267 -2.41 19.27 0.91
CA ILE A 267 -1.34 19.63 -0.04
C ILE A 267 -0.19 20.35 0.67
N ASN A 268 -0.51 21.33 1.53
CA ASN A 268 0.51 22.08 2.27
C ASN A 268 1.27 21.16 3.23
N LEU A 269 0.56 20.28 3.95
CA LEU A 269 1.18 19.36 4.91
C LEU A 269 2.09 18.34 4.22
N TYR A 270 1.66 17.74 3.09
CA TYR A 270 2.53 16.86 2.30
C TYR A 270 3.73 17.61 1.69
N SER A 271 3.56 18.88 1.31
CA SER A 271 4.68 19.68 0.78
C SER A 271 5.74 19.93 1.85
N VAL A 272 5.33 20.18 3.10
CA VAL A 272 6.26 20.29 4.24
C VAL A 272 6.88 18.93 4.57
N SER A 273 6.13 17.82 4.49
CA SER A 273 6.66 16.49 4.79
C SER A 273 7.75 16.06 3.80
N LEU A 274 7.73 16.54 2.55
CA LEU A 274 8.83 16.32 1.60
C LEU A 274 10.19 16.83 2.11
N ILE A 275 10.20 17.93 2.87
CA ILE A 275 11.43 18.46 3.50
C ILE A 275 11.94 17.45 4.53
N TYR A 276 11.04 16.89 5.35
CA TYR A 276 11.39 15.86 6.32
C TYR A 276 11.94 14.60 5.64
N TRP A 277 11.28 14.08 4.60
CA TRP A 277 11.75 12.90 3.87
C TRP A 277 13.12 13.12 3.24
N ALA A 278 13.37 14.29 2.63
CA ALA A 278 14.67 14.65 2.09
C ALA A 278 15.75 14.77 3.18
N PHE A 279 15.43 15.43 4.30
CA PHE A 279 16.32 15.54 5.45
C PHE A 279 16.72 14.16 6.01
N ARG A 280 15.76 13.25 6.17
CA ARG A 280 16.02 11.88 6.65
C ARG A 280 16.84 11.07 5.66
N PHE A 281 16.53 11.16 4.36
CA PHE A 281 17.33 10.51 3.32
C PHE A 281 18.79 10.94 3.36
N ILE A 282 19.06 12.25 3.49
CA ILE A 282 20.43 12.76 3.60
C ILE A 282 21.09 12.29 4.90
N THR A 283 20.39 12.41 6.03
CA THR A 283 20.95 12.09 7.36
C THR A 283 21.39 10.62 7.47
N ILE A 284 20.61 9.69 6.92
CA ILE A 284 20.92 8.25 7.02
C ILE A 284 22.07 7.84 6.09
N ASN A 285 22.25 8.55 4.98
CA ASN A 285 23.27 8.24 3.96
C ASN A 285 24.58 9.03 4.13
N LEU A 286 24.59 10.08 4.95
CA LEU A 286 25.80 10.84 5.21
C LEU A 286 26.69 10.06 6.20
N PRO A 287 28.01 9.96 5.94
CA PRO A 287 28.91 9.28 6.86
C PRO A 287 29.00 10.03 8.19
N THR A 288 28.79 9.28 9.28
CA THR A 288 28.91 9.80 10.63
C THR A 288 30.38 10.01 11.00
N GLN A 289 30.74 11.21 11.46
CA GLN A 289 32.13 11.56 11.80
C GLN A 289 32.63 10.93 13.10
N SER A 290 31.75 10.41 13.95
CA SER A 290 32.04 9.98 15.32
C SER A 290 32.41 8.50 15.49
N GLY A 291 32.79 7.78 14.43
CA GLY A 291 33.26 6.38 14.49
C GLY A 291 32.19 5.33 14.83
N PHE A 292 31.06 5.72 15.42
CA PHE A 292 29.88 4.89 15.65
C PHE A 292 28.75 5.30 14.71
N ASP A 293 28.30 4.38 13.85
CA ASP A 293 27.24 4.60 12.87
C ASP A 293 25.99 3.78 13.22
N PRO A 294 24.94 4.38 13.82
CA PRO A 294 23.76 3.65 14.27
C PRO A 294 22.90 3.10 13.12
N TYR A 295 23.17 3.50 11.88
CA TYR A 295 22.42 3.06 10.70
C TYR A 295 23.13 2.00 9.89
N GLU A 296 24.35 1.60 10.25
CA GLU A 296 25.17 0.67 9.46
C GLU A 296 24.39 -0.59 9.06
N PHE A 297 23.66 -1.17 10.01
CA PHE A 297 22.91 -2.41 9.84
C PHE A 297 21.55 -2.25 9.16
N THR A 298 20.97 -1.05 9.15
CA THR A 298 19.59 -0.79 8.68
C THR A 298 19.53 0.11 7.45
N ARG A 299 20.66 0.71 7.05
CA ARG A 299 20.78 1.74 6.00
C ARG A 299 20.17 1.30 4.67
N ARG A 300 20.40 0.07 4.22
CA ARG A 300 19.94 -0.38 2.89
C ARG A 300 18.42 -0.36 2.79
N PHE A 301 17.73 -0.94 3.79
CA PHE A 301 16.28 -0.94 3.85
C PHE A 301 15.69 0.44 4.11
N LEU A 302 16.24 1.19 5.09
CA LEU A 302 15.78 2.55 5.38
C LEU A 302 15.89 3.45 4.15
N THR A 303 16.99 3.36 3.42
CA THR A 303 17.21 4.14 2.19
C THR A 303 16.23 3.75 1.09
N PHE A 304 15.98 2.45 0.89
CA PHE A 304 14.98 1.98 -0.07
C PHE A 304 13.59 2.55 0.23
N PHE A 305 13.12 2.46 1.48
CA PHE A 305 11.81 3.00 1.86
C PHE A 305 11.76 4.52 1.76
N LEU A 306 12.83 5.22 2.13
CA LEU A 306 12.88 6.68 2.02
C LEU A 306 12.79 7.16 0.58
N VAL A 307 13.53 6.53 -0.34
CA VAL A 307 13.49 6.89 -1.77
C VAL A 307 12.09 6.64 -2.34
N VAL A 308 11.51 5.47 -2.08
CA VAL A 308 10.18 5.12 -2.58
C VAL A 308 9.11 6.05 -2.00
N THR A 309 9.15 6.31 -0.69
CA THR A 309 8.20 7.21 -0.02
C THR A 309 8.33 8.64 -0.53
N PHE A 310 9.55 9.14 -0.71
CA PHE A 310 9.78 10.48 -1.25
C PHE A 310 9.17 10.64 -2.64
N VAL A 311 9.38 9.67 -3.54
CA VAL A 311 8.82 9.67 -4.89
C VAL A 311 7.30 9.55 -4.85
N LEU A 312 6.75 8.64 -4.04
CA LEU A 312 5.30 8.48 -3.91
C LEU A 312 4.63 9.77 -3.40
N VAL A 313 5.15 10.38 -2.33
CA VAL A 313 4.62 11.63 -1.78
C VAL A 313 4.70 12.78 -2.79
N LEU A 314 5.79 12.87 -3.56
CA LEU A 314 5.92 13.89 -4.62
C LEU A 314 4.82 13.73 -5.67
N ILE A 315 4.56 12.50 -6.12
CA ILE A 315 3.50 12.18 -7.08
C ILE A 315 2.12 12.45 -6.44
N THR A 316 1.92 12.12 -5.16
CA THR A 316 0.70 12.40 -4.39
C THR A 316 0.40 13.90 -4.34
N VAL A 317 1.41 14.74 -4.07
CA VAL A 317 1.27 16.21 -4.10
C VAL A 317 0.88 16.69 -5.49
N HIS A 318 1.54 16.19 -6.54
CA HIS A 318 1.26 16.56 -7.92
C HIS A 318 -0.21 16.28 -8.30
N TYR A 319 -0.70 15.05 -8.07
CA TYR A 319 -2.09 14.70 -8.37
C TYR A 319 -3.09 15.38 -7.44
N SER A 320 -2.73 15.67 -6.20
CA SER A 320 -3.56 16.45 -5.27
C SER A 320 -3.82 17.86 -5.79
N ILE A 321 -2.80 18.54 -6.33
CA ILE A 321 -2.93 19.88 -6.93
C ILE A 321 -3.88 19.85 -8.13
N ILE A 322 -3.75 18.85 -9.02
CA ILE A 322 -4.63 18.71 -10.18
C ILE A 322 -6.08 18.46 -9.72
N CYS A 323 -6.27 17.56 -8.75
CA CYS A 323 -7.57 17.26 -8.18
C CYS A 323 -8.22 18.51 -7.55
N PHE A 324 -7.45 19.29 -6.79
CA PHE A 324 -7.90 20.57 -6.21
C PHE A 324 -8.31 21.58 -7.28
N ARG A 325 -7.54 21.71 -8.37
CA ARG A 325 -7.90 22.59 -9.51
C ARG A 325 -9.21 22.17 -10.16
N ASN A 326 -9.46 20.87 -10.30
CA ASN A 326 -10.73 20.35 -10.82
C ASN A 326 -11.91 20.69 -9.90
N MET A 327 -11.75 20.51 -8.59
CA MET A 327 -12.78 20.89 -7.60
C MET A 327 -13.04 22.41 -7.58
N MET A 328 -12.02 23.24 -7.73
CA MET A 328 -12.16 24.70 -7.80
C MET A 328 -12.96 25.17 -9.02
N ARG A 329 -12.86 24.42 -10.13
CA ARG A 329 -13.66 24.62 -11.35
C ARG A 329 -15.10 24.11 -11.22
N GLY A 330 -15.44 23.41 -10.12
CA GLY A 330 -16.80 22.91 -9.85
C GLY A 330 -17.06 21.50 -10.38
N ILE A 331 -16.02 20.76 -10.77
CA ILE A 331 -16.15 19.37 -11.24
C ILE A 331 -16.05 18.46 -10.03
N TYR A 332 -17.20 17.96 -9.57
CA TYR A 332 -17.35 17.01 -8.45
C TYR A 332 -17.88 15.69 -9.01
N ILE A 333 -17.25 14.58 -8.67
CA ILE A 333 -17.54 13.29 -9.30
C ILE A 333 -18.37 12.42 -8.37
N PHE A 334 -17.85 12.12 -7.18
CA PHE A 334 -18.56 11.29 -6.21
C PHE A 334 -19.82 11.96 -5.70
N ALA A 335 -19.82 13.30 -5.61
CA ALA A 335 -21.01 14.05 -5.23
C ALA A 335 -22.13 14.00 -6.28
N VAL A 336 -21.79 13.83 -7.56
CA VAL A 336 -22.73 13.98 -8.68
C VAL A 336 -23.17 12.62 -9.22
N TYR A 337 -22.24 11.70 -9.42
CA TYR A 337 -22.48 10.39 -10.02
C TYR A 337 -22.58 9.25 -9.00
N GLY A 338 -22.42 9.55 -7.71
CA GLY A 338 -22.37 8.55 -6.64
C GLY A 338 -21.09 7.70 -6.69
N ARG A 339 -20.92 6.82 -5.69
CA ARG A 339 -19.91 5.75 -5.80
C ARG A 339 -20.46 4.67 -6.74
N PRO A 340 -19.62 4.06 -7.61
CA PRO A 340 -20.03 2.98 -8.49
C PRO A 340 -20.57 1.73 -7.76
N GLU A 341 -20.44 1.67 -6.44
CA GLU A 341 -21.00 0.65 -5.56
C GLU A 341 -22.55 0.69 -5.50
N ASN A 342 -23.17 1.84 -5.76
CA ASN A 342 -24.63 2.00 -5.66
C ASN A 342 -25.37 1.73 -6.99
N GLU A 343 -24.68 1.69 -8.13
CA GLU A 343 -25.30 1.35 -9.42
C GLU A 343 -25.55 -0.17 -9.57
N ALA A 344 -24.81 -1.01 -8.83
CA ALA A 344 -25.02 -2.45 -8.81
C ALA A 344 -26.27 -2.87 -8.00
N ALA A 345 -26.89 -1.95 -7.26
CA ALA A 345 -28.02 -2.21 -6.37
C ALA A 345 -29.34 -1.62 -6.91
N GLY A 346 -29.52 -1.48 -8.22
CA GLY A 346 -30.82 -1.21 -8.87
C GLY A 346 -31.66 -0.07 -8.28
N GLY A 347 -31.04 0.85 -7.56
CA GLY A 347 -31.73 1.89 -6.82
C GLY A 347 -32.00 3.06 -7.75
N SER A 348 -33.26 3.24 -8.14
CA SER A 348 -33.74 4.54 -8.61
C SER A 348 -33.21 5.64 -7.68
N PRO A 349 -32.83 6.82 -8.21
CA PRO A 349 -32.45 7.94 -7.36
C PRO A 349 -33.59 8.20 -6.39
N SER A 350 -33.32 8.03 -5.09
CA SER A 350 -34.29 8.28 -4.03
C SER A 350 -34.77 9.73 -4.14
N SER A 351 -36.03 9.87 -4.54
CA SER A 351 -36.78 11.10 -4.57
C SER A 351 -37.18 11.48 -3.15
N ASP A 352 -36.24 11.94 -2.33
CA ASP A 352 -36.55 12.48 -1.01
C ASP A 352 -35.61 13.66 -0.70
N THR A 353 -35.90 14.79 -1.33
CA THR A 353 -35.65 16.13 -0.77
C THR A 353 -36.54 17.14 -1.50
N ASP A 354 -37.86 16.95 -1.41
CA ASP A 354 -38.80 18.07 -1.57
C ASP A 354 -38.76 18.86 -0.27
N ASN A 355 -37.86 19.84 -0.20
CA ASN A 355 -37.92 21.06 0.61
C ASN A 355 -36.51 21.69 0.64
N LEU A 356 -36.16 22.46 -0.39
CA LEU A 356 -35.07 23.43 -0.28
C LEU A 356 -35.58 24.82 -0.63
N GLU A 357 -35.98 25.54 0.42
CA GLU A 357 -36.15 26.98 0.39
C GLU A 357 -34.88 27.70 -0.08
N SER A 358 -35.13 28.83 -0.73
CA SER A 358 -34.16 29.79 -1.26
C SER A 358 -33.13 30.24 -0.21
N SER A 359 -31.95 29.61 -0.18
CA SER A 359 -30.77 30.11 0.55
C SER A 359 -29.72 30.70 -0.39
N LYS A 360 -29.25 31.90 -0.06
CA LYS A 360 -28.55 32.88 -0.92
C LYS A 360 -27.06 32.59 -1.19
N HIS A 361 -26.57 31.37 -0.98
CA HIS A 361 -25.21 30.97 -1.37
C HIS A 361 -25.15 29.47 -1.65
N ILE A 362 -25.67 29.05 -2.80
CA ILE A 362 -25.56 27.66 -3.23
C ILE A 362 -24.08 27.33 -3.49
N SER A 363 -23.53 26.37 -2.76
CA SER A 363 -22.15 25.92 -2.93
C SER A 363 -21.94 25.41 -4.36
N LYS A 364 -20.75 25.58 -4.96
CA LYS A 364 -20.45 25.03 -6.30
C LYS A 364 -20.75 23.52 -6.38
N LYS A 365 -20.62 22.81 -5.26
CA LYS A 365 -20.97 21.38 -5.12
C LYS A 365 -22.47 21.14 -5.27
N GLU A 366 -23.29 21.91 -4.55
CA GLU A 366 -24.76 21.84 -4.62
C GLU A 366 -25.30 22.23 -6.00
N ASN A 367 -24.69 23.23 -6.65
CA ASN A 367 -25.04 23.61 -8.02
C ASN A 367 -24.74 22.48 -9.03
N ALA A 368 -23.60 21.79 -8.90
CA ALA A 368 -23.25 20.68 -9.78
C ALA A 368 -24.23 19.49 -9.61
N ILE A 369 -24.61 19.17 -8.36
CA ILE A 369 -25.62 18.16 -8.05
C ILE A 369 -26.97 18.52 -8.70
N ARG A 370 -27.42 19.77 -8.52
CA ARG A 370 -28.69 20.25 -9.06
C ARG A 370 -28.72 20.24 -10.59
N GLN A 371 -27.62 20.64 -11.25
CA GLN A 371 -27.52 20.60 -12.71
C GLN A 371 -27.61 19.17 -13.25
N HIS A 372 -26.99 18.21 -12.57
CA HIS A 372 -27.09 16.80 -12.98
C HIS A 372 -28.49 16.23 -12.80
N GLN A 373 -29.17 16.55 -11.69
CA GLN A 373 -30.57 16.14 -11.47
C GLN A 373 -31.51 16.70 -12.55
N ILE A 374 -31.32 17.95 -12.97
CA ILE A 374 -32.11 18.56 -14.06
C ILE A 374 -31.89 17.81 -15.37
N LEU A 375 -30.65 17.43 -15.69
CA LEU A 375 -30.33 16.66 -16.90
C LEU A 375 -30.98 15.27 -16.89
N ILE A 376 -30.95 14.57 -15.75
CA ILE A 376 -31.64 13.26 -15.61
C ILE A 376 -33.14 13.42 -15.82
N ARG A 377 -33.75 14.45 -15.23
CA ARG A 377 -35.19 14.72 -15.38
C ARG A 377 -35.57 15.00 -16.85
N GLN A 378 -34.78 15.83 -17.54
CA GLN A 378 -34.98 16.10 -18.97
C GLN A 378 -34.82 14.85 -19.85
N GLN A 379 -33.89 13.96 -19.52
CA GLN A 379 -33.74 12.69 -20.23
C GLN A 379 -34.92 11.74 -19.98
N HIS A 380 -35.45 11.71 -18.76
CA HIS A 380 -36.61 10.91 -18.43
C HIS A 380 -37.87 11.44 -19.13
N ASP A 381 -38.12 12.75 -19.07
CA ASP A 381 -39.27 13.39 -19.70
C ASP A 381 -39.25 13.21 -21.24
N ASN A 382 -38.06 13.32 -21.87
CA ASN A 382 -37.91 13.06 -23.31
C ASN A 382 -38.10 11.58 -23.69
N ALA A 383 -37.83 10.63 -22.78
CA ALA A 383 -38.03 9.20 -23.02
C ALA A 383 -39.49 8.75 -22.84
N VAL A 384 -40.32 9.54 -22.14
CA VAL A 384 -41.77 9.29 -21.97
C VAL A 384 -42.60 9.90 -23.11
N LEU A 385 -42.04 10.86 -23.84
CA LEU A 385 -42.69 11.55 -24.97
C LEU A 385 -42.43 10.89 -26.34
N VAL A 386 -41.67 9.79 -26.38
CA VAL A 386 -41.43 8.92 -27.56
C VAL A 386 -42.09 7.58 -27.31
#